data_AF-A0A3N4RV96-F1
#
_entry.id   AF-A0A3N4RV96-F1
#
_cell.length_a   1.000
_cell.length_b   1.000
_cell.length_c   1.000
_cell.angle_alpha   90.00
_cell.angle_beta   90.00
_cell.angle_gamma   90.00
#
_symmetry.space_group_name_H-M   'P 1'
#
loop_
_entity.id
_entity.type
_entity.pdbx_description
1 polymer ?
#
loop_
_entity_poly.entity_id
_entity_poly.type
_entity_poly.pdbx_seq_one_letter_code
_entity_poly.pdbx_strand_id
1 'polypeptide(L)'
;MTTPLLLFVTLDGVNHPLASCRWVRYDPNGCATGSAPGTTAVDADTAATHFTSTRRDRAREHRRGVRYRLVALEEWREHVKPCLLGECTHQNAA
;
A
#
# COMPACT_ATOMS: atom_id res chain seq x y z
N MET A 1 -27.01 8.47 17.73
CA MET A 1 -26.52 7.86 16.48
C MET A 1 -25.28 8.63 16.09
N THR A 2 -24.09 8.06 16.30
CA THR A 2 -22.82 8.73 15.99
C THR A 2 -22.56 8.54 14.51
N THR A 3 -22.64 9.60 13.70
CA THR A 3 -22.25 9.55 12.29
C THR A 3 -20.80 9.08 12.22
N PRO A 4 -20.48 7.98 11.51
CA PRO A 4 -19.09 7.58 11.34
C PRO A 4 -18.37 8.71 10.61
N LEU A 5 -17.28 9.20 11.20
CA LEU A 5 -16.40 10.16 10.53
C LEU A 5 -15.81 9.48 9.29
N LEU A 6 -16.35 9.82 8.13
CA LEU A 6 -15.82 9.39 6.84
C LEU A 6 -14.54 10.19 6.59
N LEU A 7 -13.39 9.51 6.72
CA LEU A 7 -12.11 10.05 6.31
C LEU A 7 -11.97 9.89 4.80
N PHE A 8 -11.51 10.95 4.13
CA PHE A 8 -11.26 10.97 2.70
C PHE A 8 -9.78 11.26 2.45
N VAL A 9 -9.29 10.79 1.31
CA VAL A 9 -7.94 11.05 0.81
C VAL A 9 -8.03 11.42 -0.66
N THR A 10 -7.21 12.39 -1.08
CA THR A 10 -7.09 12.76 -2.48
C THR A 10 -5.97 11.95 -3.12
N LEU A 11 -6.31 11.09 -4.08
CA LEU A 11 -5.37 10.31 -4.90
C LEU A 11 -5.59 10.74 -6.36
N ASP A 12 -4.51 11.13 -7.04
CA ASP A 12 -4.56 11.55 -8.45
C ASP A 12 -5.63 12.62 -8.75
N GLY A 13 -5.86 13.54 -7.80
CA GLY A 13 -6.86 14.61 -7.90
C GLY A 13 -8.30 14.18 -7.61
N VAL A 14 -8.54 12.91 -7.28
CA VAL A 14 -9.86 12.36 -6.96
C VAL A 14 -9.96 12.05 -5.47
N ASN A 15 -11.10 12.40 -4.84
CA ASN A 15 -11.35 12.07 -3.45
C ASN A 15 -11.91 10.66 -3.31
N HIS A 16 -11.21 9.82 -2.56
CA HIS A 16 -11.64 8.48 -2.21
C HIS A 16 -11.93 8.37 -0.72
N PRO A 17 -12.96 7.63 -0.30
CA PRO A 17 -13.08 7.20 1.10
C PRO A 17 -11.81 6.43 1.50
N LEU A 18 -11.18 6.79 2.62
CA LEU A 18 -9.98 6.09 3.10
C LEU A 18 -10.26 4.60 3.34
N ALA A 19 -11.49 4.27 3.72
CA ALA A 19 -11.96 2.90 3.91
C ALA A 19 -12.00 2.05 2.62
N SER A 20 -12.07 2.67 1.43
CA SER A 20 -11.97 1.93 0.16
C SER A 20 -10.53 1.82 -0.34
N CYS A 21 -9.59 2.59 0.21
CA CYS A 21 -8.20 2.58 -0.23
C CYS A 21 -7.40 1.41 0.40
N ARG A 22 -6.23 1.12 -0.17
CA ARG A 22 -5.31 0.08 0.33
C ARG A 22 -3.89 0.63 0.44
N TRP A 23 -3.24 0.37 1.58
CA TRP A 23 -1.80 0.51 1.71
C TRP A 23 -1.11 -0.68 1.08
N VAL A 24 -0.10 -0.44 0.25
CA VAL A 24 0.60 -1.47 -0.51
C VAL A 24 2.09 -1.33 -0.32
N ARG A 25 2.74 -2.47 -0.02
CA ARG A 25 4.20 -2.60 0.03
C ARG A 25 4.70 -3.09 -1.32
N TYR A 26 5.52 -2.28 -1.97
CA TYR A 26 6.19 -2.61 -3.22
C TYR A 26 7.66 -2.92 -2.96
N ASP A 27 8.14 -3.98 -3.59
CA ASP A 27 9.57 -4.27 -3.64
C ASP A 27 10.29 -3.33 -4.64
N PRO A 28 11.63 -3.40 -4.72
CA PRO A 28 12.41 -2.55 -5.62
C PRO A 28 12.14 -2.81 -7.11
N ASN A 29 11.61 -3.98 -7.47
CA ASN A 29 11.25 -4.36 -8.84
C ASN A 29 9.85 -3.88 -9.22
N GLY A 30 9.11 -3.28 -8.28
CA GLY A 30 7.75 -2.81 -8.47
C GLY A 30 6.68 -3.88 -8.25
N CYS A 31 7.04 -5.07 -7.76
CA CYS A 31 6.07 -6.10 -7.40
C CYS A 31 5.44 -5.76 -6.05
N ALA A 32 4.11 -5.83 -5.96
CA ALA A 32 3.45 -5.73 -4.66
C ALA A 32 3.67 -7.01 -3.86
N THR A 33 4.07 -6.85 -2.60
CA THR A 33 4.42 -7.96 -1.69
C THR A 33 3.57 -7.96 -0.42
N GLY A 34 2.71 -6.96 -0.24
CA GLY A 34 1.78 -6.90 0.88
C GLY A 34 0.71 -5.83 0.68
N SER A 35 -0.45 -6.01 1.31
CA SER A 35 -1.55 -5.03 1.34
C SER A 35 -2.21 -4.96 2.71
N ALA A 36 -2.58 -3.75 3.13
CA ALA A 36 -3.34 -3.46 4.35
C ALA A 36 -4.49 -2.49 4.06
N PRO A 37 -5.58 -2.47 4.85
CA PRO A 37 -6.67 -1.50 4.69
C PRO A 37 -6.16 -0.05 4.79
N GLY A 38 -6.71 0.88 4.00
CA GLY A 38 -6.28 2.29 4.02
C GLY A 38 -6.42 2.95 5.40
N THR A 39 -7.38 2.51 6.21
CA THR A 39 -7.62 3.02 7.56
C THR A 39 -6.58 2.60 8.60
N THR A 40 -5.63 1.72 8.26
CA THR A 40 -4.59 1.31 9.23
C THR A 40 -3.58 2.41 9.49
N ALA A 41 -3.37 3.33 8.56
CA ALA A 41 -2.37 4.39 8.68
C ALA A 41 -2.78 5.66 7.93
N VAL A 42 -2.34 6.81 8.44
CA VAL A 42 -2.60 8.13 7.83
C VAL A 42 -1.50 8.59 6.87
N ASP A 43 -0.33 7.94 6.92
CA ASP A 43 0.83 8.22 6.06
C ASP A 43 1.65 6.95 5.81
N ALA A 44 2.63 7.06 4.90
CA ALA A 44 3.45 5.95 4.45
C ALA A 44 4.39 5.43 5.56
N ASP A 45 4.90 6.30 6.43
CA ASP A 45 5.78 5.93 7.54
C ASP A 45 5.05 5.08 8.58
N THR A 46 3.84 5.49 8.94
CA THR A 46 2.95 4.74 9.83
C THR A 46 2.54 3.43 9.17
N ALA A 47 2.22 3.43 7.87
CA ALA A 47 1.90 2.22 7.12
C ALA A 47 3.06 1.22 7.14
N ALA A 48 4.31 1.66 6.97
CA ALA A 48 5.49 0.81 7.00
C ALA A 48 5.62 0.01 8.31
N THR A 49 5.13 0.55 9.44
CA THR A 49 5.14 -0.16 10.73
C THR A 49 4.23 -1.38 10.78
N HIS A 50 3.17 -1.41 9.95
CA HIS A 50 2.27 -2.55 9.84
C HIS A 50 2.87 -3.71 9.04
N PHE A 51 3.79 -3.42 8.11
CA PHE A 51 4.45 -4.45 7.31
C PHE A 51 5.75 -4.95 7.94
N THR A 52 6.47 -4.05 8.60
CA THR A 52 7.80 -4.32 9.14
C THR A 52 7.89 -3.79 10.55
N SER A 53 8.04 -4.69 11.52
CA SER A 53 7.93 -4.40 12.96
C SER A 53 9.07 -3.52 13.49
N THR A 54 10.32 -3.78 13.09
CA THR A 54 11.48 -3.09 13.65
C THR A 54 11.89 -1.86 12.83
N ARG A 55 12.33 -0.80 13.51
CA ARG A 55 12.88 0.41 12.86
C ARG A 55 14.11 0.10 12.01
N ARG A 56 14.93 -0.86 12.45
CA ARG A 56 16.15 -1.27 11.75
C ARG A 56 15.84 -1.92 10.40
N ASP A 57 14.82 -2.76 10.35
CA ASP A 57 14.40 -3.43 9.12
C ASP A 57 13.72 -2.45 8.17
N ARG A 58 12.86 -1.54 8.66
CA ARG A 58 12.30 -0.45 7.83
C ARG A 58 13.39 0.40 7.18
N ALA A 59 14.44 0.76 7.93
CA ALA A 59 15.58 1.50 7.37
C ALA A 59 16.39 0.67 6.36
N ARG A 60 16.41 -0.66 6.49
CA ARG A 60 17.04 -1.55 5.50
C ARG A 60 16.19 -1.64 4.24
N GLU A 61 14.88 -1.78 4.38
CA GLU A 61 13.92 -1.83 3.29
C GLU A 61 13.92 -0.54 2.47
N HIS A 62 13.87 0.61 3.13
CA HIS A 62 13.98 1.91 2.47
C HIS A 62 15.28 2.02 1.66
N ARG A 63 16.42 1.60 2.24
CA ARG A 63 17.71 1.56 1.52
C ARG A 63 17.73 0.59 0.33
N ARG A 64 16.91 -0.45 0.37
CA ARG A 64 16.77 -1.41 -0.75
C ARG A 64 15.83 -0.90 -1.83
N GLY A 65 15.07 0.18 -1.61
CA GLY A 65 14.09 0.70 -2.56
C GLY A 65 12.68 0.18 -2.36
N VAL A 66 12.37 -0.43 -1.22
CA VAL A 66 10.99 -0.80 -0.85
C VAL A 66 10.17 0.47 -0.64
N ARG A 67 8.97 0.50 -1.22
CA ARG A 67 8.07 1.65 -1.16
C ARG A 67 6.71 1.26 -0.58
N TYR A 68 6.10 2.21 0.13
CA TYR A 68 4.76 2.08 0.68
C TYR A 68 3.88 3.14 0.04
N ARG A 69 2.77 2.74 -0.60
CA ARG A 69 1.85 3.66 -1.29
C ARG A 69 0.41 3.33 -0.94
N LEU A 70 -0.38 4.37 -0.75
CA LEU A 70 -1.83 4.26 -0.68
C LEU A 70 -2.39 4.31 -2.10
N VAL A 71 -3.22 3.34 -2.45
CA VAL A 71 -3.86 3.22 -3.77
C VAL A 71 -5.37 3.13 -3.62
N ALA A 72 -6.09 3.58 -4.66
CA ALA A 72 -7.53 3.40 -4.76
C ALA A 72 -7.88 1.90 -4.92
N LEU A 73 -9.13 1.54 -4.66
CA LEU A 73 -9.56 0.13 -4.73
C LEU A 73 -9.46 -0.43 -6.14
N GLU A 74 -9.78 0.40 -7.14
CA GLU A 74 -9.73 0.08 -8.56
C GLU A 74 -8.28 -0.21 -8.98
N GLU A 75 -7.35 0.70 -8.71
CA GLU A 75 -5.91 0.52 -8.95
C GLU A 75 -5.38 -0.73 -8.21
N TRP A 76 -5.84 -0.97 -6.98
CA TRP A 76 -5.46 -2.16 -6.24
C TRP A 76 -5.91 -3.45 -6.95
N ARG A 77 -7.14 -3.49 -7.46
CA ARG A 77 -7.68 -4.67 -8.14
C ARG A 77 -6.96 -4.94 -9.47
N GLU A 78 -6.63 -3.90 -10.21
CA GLU A 78 -6.04 -4.01 -11.55
C GLU A 78 -4.54 -4.28 -11.51
N HIS A 79 -3.79 -3.63 -10.62
CA HIS A 79 -2.33 -3.65 -10.65
C HIS A 79 -1.68 -4.36 -9.47
N VAL A 80 -2.33 -4.34 -8.30
CA VAL A 80 -1.74 -4.88 -7.06
C VAL A 80 -2.15 -6.31 -6.82
N LYS A 81 -3.44 -6.61 -6.94
CA LYS A 81 -4.00 -7.94 -6.70
C LYS A 81 -3.29 -9.03 -7.53
N PRO A 82 -2.99 -8.84 -8.84
CA PRO A 82 -2.26 -9.84 -9.60
C PRO A 82 -0.87 -10.15 -9.01
N CYS A 83 -0.15 -9.15 -8.50
CA CYS A 83 1.14 -9.37 -7.85
C CYS A 83 1.00 -10.23 -6.58
N LEU A 84 -0.01 -9.96 -5.76
CA LEU A 84 -0.27 -10.72 -4.52
C LEU A 84 -0.75 -12.15 -4.79
N LEU A 85 -1.33 -12.40 -5.97
CA LEU A 85 -1.75 -13.74 -6.42
C LEU A 85 -0.64 -14.47 -7.20
N GLY A 86 0.50 -13.84 -7.47
CA GLY A 86 1.56 -14.43 -8.29
C GLY A 86 1.26 -14.46 -9.79
N GLU A 87 0.28 -13.68 -10.24
CA GLU A 87 -0.17 -13.59 -11.64
C GLU A 87 0.49 -12.43 -12.40
N CYS A 88 1.38 -11.68 -11.76
CA CYS A 88 2.03 -10.53 -12.37
C CYS A 88 3.26 -10.90 -13.21
N THR A 89 3.60 -10.07 -14.19
CA THR A 89 4.80 -10.20 -15.01
C THR A 89 6.07 -9.74 -14.29
N HIS A 90 5.97 -9.00 -13.17
CA HIS A 90 7.11 -8.46 -12.43
C HIS A 90 8.03 -9.56 -11.87
N GLN A 91 7.48 -10.73 -11.50
CA GLN A 91 8.27 -11.84 -10.98
C GLN A 91 9.16 -12.51 -12.03
N ASN A 92 8.82 -12.38 -13.32
CA ASN A 92 9.56 -12.98 -14.43
C ASN A 92 10.61 -12.03 -15.05
N ALA A 93 10.76 -10.82 -14.51
CA ALA A 93 11.70 -9.81 -15.00
C ALA A 93 13.06 -9.82 -14.27
N ALA A 94 13.31 -10.85 -13.43
CA ALA A 94 14.53 -11.01 -12.64
C ALA A 94 15.55 -11.94 -13.33
#